data_AF-A0A316WFU5-F1
#
_entry.id   AF-A0A316WFU5-F1
#
_cell.length_a   1.000
_cell.length_b   1.000
_cell.length_c   1.000
_cell.angle_alpha   90.00
_cell.angle_beta   90.00
_cell.angle_gamma   90.00
#
_symmetry.space_group_name_H-M   'P 1'
#
loop_
_entity.id
_entity.type
_entity.pdbx_description
1 polymer ?
#
loop_
_entity_poly.entity_id
_entity_poly.type
_entity_poly.pdbx_seq_one_letter_code
_entity_poly.pdbx_strand_id
1 'polypeptide(L)'
;MNNNEYYNHIKIWFFDFRPELKPEDIAEISHKAYQELENQVKDLELPARNIFTNQFLKLNYLNSAYNLVKDVFKEKFPEEFEDYQKTPIFFEINEEVLVNCVHSGIFTSYDQILNEIKFNDENLRSNISQIIAKSIS
;
A
#
# COMPACT_ATOMS: atom_id res chain seq x y z
N MET A 1 -14.87 4.88 23.76
CA MET A 1 -13.41 4.76 23.62
C MET A 1 -12.82 6.14 23.41
N ASN A 2 -11.75 6.48 24.14
CA ASN A 2 -11.01 7.73 23.94
C ASN A 2 -10.33 7.68 22.56
N ASN A 3 -10.12 8.84 21.92
CA ASN A 3 -9.36 8.98 20.66
C ASN A 3 -8.03 8.20 20.64
N ASN A 4 -7.44 8.01 21.82
CA ASN A 4 -6.22 7.24 22.05
C ASN A 4 -6.36 5.74 21.72
N GLU A 5 -7.51 5.11 21.98
CA GLU A 5 -7.70 3.68 21.70
C GLU A 5 -7.95 3.41 20.21
N TYR A 6 -8.54 4.38 19.50
CA TYR A 6 -8.73 4.32 18.06
C TYR A 6 -7.40 4.45 17.29
N TYR A 7 -6.58 5.42 17.67
CA TYR A 7 -5.22 5.57 17.16
C TYR A 7 -4.36 4.32 17.44
N ASN A 8 -4.50 3.72 18.63
CA ASN A 8 -3.81 2.48 18.95
C ASN A 8 -4.26 1.29 18.08
N HIS A 9 -5.54 1.19 17.71
CA HIS A 9 -6.03 0.16 16.79
C HIS A 9 -5.34 0.24 15.43
N ILE A 10 -5.21 1.45 14.88
CA ILE A 10 -4.46 1.71 13.63
C ILE A 10 -2.99 1.31 13.79
N LYS A 11 -2.37 1.69 14.91
CA LYS A 11 -0.96 1.39 15.18
C LYS A 11 -0.69 -0.11 15.30
N ILE A 12 -1.58 -0.85 15.98
CA ILE A 12 -1.53 -2.31 16.07
C ILE A 12 -1.66 -2.92 14.68
N TRP A 13 -2.58 -2.42 13.85
CA TRP A 13 -2.72 -2.90 12.47
C TRP A 13 -1.42 -2.75 11.69
N PHE A 14 -0.75 -1.59 11.75
CA PHE A 14 0.56 -1.43 11.10
C PHE A 14 1.63 -2.34 11.69
N PHE A 15 1.66 -2.53 13.01
CA PHE A 15 2.61 -3.45 13.63
C PHE A 15 2.41 -4.90 13.17
N ASP A 16 1.16 -5.37 13.10
CA ASP A 16 0.81 -6.74 12.75
C ASP A 16 0.96 -7.02 11.25
N PHE A 17 0.62 -6.05 10.40
CA PHE A 17 0.53 -6.24 8.95
C PHE A 17 1.68 -5.59 8.16
N ARG A 18 2.55 -4.81 8.81
CA ARG A 18 3.71 -4.13 8.18
C ARG A 18 4.98 -4.28 9.05
N PRO A 19 5.43 -5.52 9.33
CA PRO A 19 6.56 -5.77 10.23
C PRO A 19 7.90 -5.23 9.71
N GLU A 20 7.98 -4.84 8.44
CA GLU A 20 9.15 -4.22 7.84
C GLU A 20 9.32 -2.74 8.21
N LEU A 21 8.26 -2.08 8.71
CA LEU A 21 8.32 -0.68 9.12
C LEU A 21 9.03 -0.53 10.47
N LYS A 22 9.86 0.50 10.59
CA LYS A 22 10.48 0.83 11.88
C LYS A 22 9.45 1.43 12.84
N PRO A 23 9.64 1.31 14.17
CA PRO A 23 8.70 1.85 15.15
C PRO A 23 8.39 3.34 14.99
N GLU A 24 9.38 4.14 14.57
CA GLU A 24 9.24 5.56 14.26
C GLU A 24 8.33 5.82 13.05
N ASP A 25 8.47 5.02 11.98
CA ASP A 25 7.66 5.11 10.76
C ASP A 25 6.21 4.67 11.02
N ILE A 26 6.03 3.64 11.86
CA ILE A 26 4.71 3.15 12.30
C ILE A 26 3.95 4.28 13.01
N ALA A 27 4.61 5.05 13.87
CA ALA A 27 3.96 6.14 14.58
C ALA A 27 3.49 7.25 13.62
N GLU A 28 4.35 7.65 12.68
CA GLU A 28 4.02 8.70 11.71
C GLU A 28 2.86 8.29 10.78
N ILE A 29 2.93 7.07 10.20
CA ILE A 29 1.93 6.59 9.26
C ILE A 29 0.58 6.32 9.94
N SER A 30 0.59 5.84 11.19
CA SER A 30 -0.63 5.68 11.99
C SER A 30 -1.31 7.01 12.25
N HIS A 31 -0.54 8.08 12.41
CA HIS A 31 -1.08 9.40 12.70
C HIS A 31 -1.78 9.99 11.47
N LYS A 32 -1.19 9.81 10.29
CA LYS A 32 -1.81 10.19 9.02
C LYS A 32 -3.12 9.43 8.78
N ALA A 33 -3.10 8.10 8.91
CA ALA A 33 -4.29 7.27 8.77
C ALA A 33 -5.41 7.64 9.76
N TYR A 34 -5.03 7.99 11.00
CA TYR A 34 -5.98 8.47 11.99
C TYR A 34 -6.65 9.78 11.56
N GLN A 35 -5.88 10.76 11.10
CA GLN A 35 -6.42 12.07 10.67
C GLN A 35 -7.38 11.93 9.49
N GLU A 36 -7.09 11.03 8.56
CA GLU A 36 -7.93 10.78 7.38
C GLU A 36 -9.26 10.09 7.74
N LEU A 37 -9.25 9.21 8.75
CA LEU A 37 -10.40 8.41 9.14
C LEU A 37 -11.24 9.01 10.26
N GLU A 38 -10.67 9.83 11.15
CA GLU A 38 -11.30 10.27 12.39
C GLU A 38 -12.73 10.79 12.15
N ASN A 39 -12.90 11.66 11.15
CA ASN A 39 -14.20 12.25 10.84
C ASN A 39 -15.20 11.28 10.20
N GLN A 40 -14.73 10.20 9.57
CA GLN A 40 -15.57 9.22 8.88
C GLN A 40 -16.11 8.15 9.85
N VAL A 41 -15.38 7.89 10.94
CA VAL A 41 -15.69 6.78 11.85
C VAL A 41 -16.04 7.22 13.27
N LYS A 42 -15.93 8.52 13.60
CA LYS A 42 -16.19 9.07 14.94
C LYS A 42 -17.57 8.71 15.50
N ASP A 43 -18.58 8.65 14.63
CA ASP A 43 -19.98 8.41 15.00
C ASP A 43 -20.38 6.93 14.86
N LEU A 44 -19.46 6.07 14.41
CA LEU A 44 -19.71 4.63 14.29
C LEU A 44 -19.48 3.93 15.63
N GLU A 45 -20.35 2.96 15.92
CA GLU A 45 -20.14 1.99 17.00
C GLU A 45 -18.83 1.21 16.81
N LEU A 46 -18.21 0.81 17.91
CA LEU A 46 -16.86 0.24 17.92
C LEU A 46 -16.66 -0.92 16.91
N PRO A 47 -17.54 -1.94 16.84
CA PRO A 47 -17.37 -3.03 15.88
C PRO A 47 -17.37 -2.53 14.42
N ALA A 48 -18.29 -1.62 14.08
CA ALA A 48 -18.40 -1.06 12.73
C ALA A 48 -17.20 -0.16 12.40
N ARG A 49 -16.76 0.66 13.37
CA ARG A 49 -15.54 1.48 13.27
C ARG A 49 -14.31 0.64 12.97
N ASN A 50 -14.11 -0.48 13.69
CA ASN A 50 -12.97 -1.36 13.49
C ASN A 50 -13.01 -2.03 12.12
N ILE A 51 -14.18 -2.48 11.67
CA ILE A 51 -14.34 -3.08 10.33
C ILE A 51 -14.00 -2.04 9.24
N PHE A 52 -14.58 -0.84 9.31
CA PHE A 52 -14.35 0.23 8.34
C PHE A 52 -12.88 0.67 8.33
N THR A 53 -12.29 0.86 9.52
CA THR A 53 -10.88 1.22 9.66
C THR A 53 -9.99 0.15 9.08
N ASN A 54 -10.23 -1.12 9.37
CA ASN A 54 -9.45 -2.21 8.79
C ASN A 54 -9.60 -2.26 7.27
N GLN A 55 -10.79 -2.02 6.71
CA GLN A 55 -10.98 -1.95 5.26
C GLN A 55 -10.23 -0.77 4.64
N PHE A 56 -10.32 0.41 5.24
CA PHE A 56 -9.58 1.58 4.79
C PHE A 56 -8.06 1.36 4.86
N LEU A 57 -7.55 0.82 5.97
CA LEU A 57 -6.14 0.50 6.12
C LEU A 57 -5.69 -0.53 5.07
N LYS A 58 -6.53 -1.54 4.81
CA LYS A 58 -6.29 -2.53 3.76
C LYS A 58 -6.28 -1.93 2.36
N LEU A 59 -7.15 -0.98 2.05
CA LEU A 59 -7.24 -0.38 0.72
C LEU A 59 -6.14 0.66 0.46
N ASN A 60 -5.87 1.51 1.44
CA ASN A 60 -5.04 2.71 1.24
C ASN A 60 -3.60 2.51 1.72
N TYR A 61 -3.36 1.57 2.65
CA TYR A 61 -2.04 1.29 3.17
C TYR A 61 -1.52 -0.09 2.77
N LEU A 62 -2.04 -0.58 1.63
CA LEU A 62 -1.45 -1.54 0.68
C LEU A 62 -0.10 -1.04 0.09
N ASN A 63 0.69 -0.31 0.89
CA ASN A 63 2.01 0.20 0.56
C ASN A 63 2.95 -0.94 0.12
N SER A 64 2.69 -2.19 0.49
CA SER A 64 3.45 -3.35 -0.02
C SER A 64 3.21 -3.60 -1.51
N ALA A 65 1.99 -3.41 -2.02
CA ALA A 65 1.71 -3.50 -3.46
C ALA A 65 2.30 -2.32 -4.22
N TYR A 66 2.14 -1.12 -3.66
CA TYR A 66 2.76 0.09 -4.19
C TYR A 66 4.30 -0.01 -4.20
N ASN A 67 4.91 -0.48 -3.10
CA ASN A 67 6.35 -0.68 -3.00
C ASN A 67 6.83 -1.80 -3.93
N LEU A 68 6.07 -2.89 -4.08
CA LEU A 68 6.40 -3.93 -5.06
C LEU A 68 6.41 -3.36 -6.49
N VAL A 69 5.39 -2.60 -6.87
CA VAL A 69 5.34 -1.93 -8.17
C VAL A 69 6.51 -0.95 -8.32
N LYS A 70 6.77 -0.13 -7.30
CA LYS A 70 7.88 0.84 -7.27
C LYS A 70 9.25 0.17 -7.40
N ASP A 71 9.46 -0.95 -6.71
CA ASP A 71 10.71 -1.71 -6.75
C ASP A 71 10.92 -2.32 -8.14
N VAL A 72 9.87 -2.92 -8.72
CA VAL A 72 9.92 -3.45 -10.09
C VAL A 72 10.12 -2.33 -11.13
N PHE A 73 9.55 -1.14 -10.89
CA PHE A 73 9.79 0.04 -11.73
C PHE A 73 11.26 0.42 -11.68
N LYS A 74 11.82 0.58 -10.48
CA LYS A 74 13.23 0.94 -10.28
C LYS A 74 14.18 -0.09 -10.90
N GLU A 75 13.86 -1.38 -10.79
CA GLU A 75 14.64 -2.47 -11.43
C GLU A 75 14.64 -2.36 -12.95
N LYS A 76 13.53 -1.93 -13.54
CA LYS A 76 13.35 -1.85 -14.99
C LYS A 76 13.93 -0.57 -15.60
N PHE A 77 13.73 0.56 -14.93
CA PHE A 77 14.09 1.91 -15.39
C PHE A 77 14.93 2.61 -14.33
N PRO A 78 16.13 2.09 -13.99
CA PRO A 78 16.89 2.58 -12.85
C PRO A 78 17.39 4.02 -12.99
N GLU A 79 17.67 4.46 -14.22
CA GLU A 79 18.15 5.82 -14.50
C GLU A 79 16.99 6.81 -14.48
N GLU A 80 15.87 6.46 -15.11
CA GLU A 80 14.69 7.31 -15.23
C GLU A 80 13.91 7.38 -13.92
N PHE A 81 13.94 6.32 -13.10
CA PHE A 81 13.22 6.26 -11.82
C PHE A 81 13.56 7.43 -10.90
N GLU A 82 14.83 7.80 -10.81
CA GLU A 82 15.29 8.89 -9.94
C GLU A 82 14.69 10.25 -10.30
N ASP A 83 14.39 10.46 -11.58
CA ASP A 83 13.76 11.68 -12.08
C ASP A 83 12.24 11.57 -12.08
N TYR A 84 11.69 10.43 -12.52
CA TYR A 84 10.26 10.16 -12.53
C TYR A 84 9.65 10.23 -11.13
N GLN A 85 10.27 9.64 -10.10
CA GLN A 85 9.70 9.57 -8.76
C GLN A 85 9.45 10.95 -8.12
N LYS A 86 10.06 12.01 -8.67
CA LYS A 86 9.91 13.40 -8.21
C LYS A 86 8.76 14.14 -8.91
N THR A 87 8.12 13.51 -9.89
CA THR A 87 7.08 14.13 -10.72
C THR A 87 5.68 13.66 -10.31
N PRO A 88 4.63 14.51 -10.44
CA PRO A 88 3.25 14.09 -10.19
C PRO A 88 2.81 12.91 -11.07
N ILE A 89 3.30 12.87 -12.32
CA ILE A 89 2.94 11.83 -13.29
C ILE A 89 3.36 10.43 -12.83
N PHE A 90 4.39 10.31 -11.97
CA PHE A 90 4.78 9.02 -11.42
C PHE A 90 3.74 8.42 -10.47
N PHE A 91 3.03 9.26 -9.70
CA PHE A 91 1.94 8.77 -8.85
C PHE A 91 0.77 8.28 -9.69
N GLU A 92 0.43 9.02 -10.75
CA GLU A 92 -0.62 8.63 -11.71
C GLU A 92 -0.28 7.28 -12.39
N ILE A 93 0.98 7.12 -12.84
CA ILE A 93 1.43 5.85 -13.45
C ILE A 93 1.38 4.70 -12.44
N ASN A 94 1.80 4.90 -11.19
CA ASN A 94 1.75 3.84 -10.18
C ASN A 94 0.31 3.44 -9.86
N GLU A 95 -0.61 4.39 -9.75
CA GLU A 95 -2.03 4.11 -9.54
C GLU A 95 -2.61 3.33 -10.72
N GLU A 96 -2.30 3.72 -11.95
CA GLU A 96 -2.70 3.00 -13.16
C GLU A 96 -2.17 1.55 -13.15
N VAL A 97 -0.88 1.36 -12.85
CA VAL A 97 -0.25 0.03 -12.79
C VAL A 97 -0.92 -0.83 -11.72
N LEU A 98 -1.21 -0.28 -10.53
CA LEU A 98 -1.90 -0.99 -9.46
C LEU A 98 -3.29 -1.47 -9.91
N VAL A 99 -4.08 -0.58 -10.53
CA VAL A 99 -5.42 -0.90 -11.06
C VAL A 99 -5.32 -1.99 -12.12
N ASN A 100 -4.38 -1.88 -13.05
CA ASN A 100 -4.18 -2.86 -14.11
C ASN A 100 -3.73 -4.23 -13.59
N CYS A 101 -2.89 -4.28 -12.55
CA CYS A 101 -2.47 -5.51 -11.90
C CYS A 101 -3.65 -6.23 -11.22
N VAL A 102 -4.59 -5.49 -10.62
CA VAL A 102 -5.82 -6.06 -10.05
C VAL A 102 -6.74 -6.58 -11.16
N HIS A 103 -7.02 -5.78 -12.19
CA HIS A 103 -7.90 -6.17 -13.30
C HIS A 103 -7.38 -7.37 -14.09
N SER A 104 -6.07 -7.48 -14.24
CA SER A 104 -5.43 -8.59 -14.96
C SER A 104 -5.33 -9.87 -14.13
N GLY A 105 -5.79 -9.86 -12.88
CA GLY A 105 -5.65 -10.99 -11.97
C GLY A 105 -4.19 -11.30 -11.63
N ILE A 106 -3.31 -10.30 -11.65
CA ILE A 106 -1.93 -10.44 -11.18
C ILE A 106 -1.93 -10.34 -9.67
N PHE A 107 -2.62 -9.36 -9.10
CA PHE A 107 -2.90 -9.30 -7.68
C PHE A 107 -4.23 -10.01 -7.39
N THR A 108 -4.14 -11.29 -7.03
CA THR A 108 -5.33 -12.14 -6.78
C THR A 108 -5.68 -12.28 -5.31
N SER A 109 -4.69 -12.13 -4.43
CA SER A 109 -4.90 -12.20 -2.98
C SER A 109 -3.87 -11.39 -2.21
N TYR A 110 -4.22 -11.02 -0.98
CA TYR A 110 -3.35 -10.25 -0.09
C TYR A 110 -2.09 -11.01 0.32
N ASP A 111 -2.19 -12.34 0.51
CA ASP A 111 -1.05 -13.18 0.90
C ASP A 111 0.06 -13.20 -0.15
N GLN A 112 -0.28 -12.95 -1.42
CA GLN A 112 0.67 -12.88 -2.51
C GLN A 112 1.62 -11.69 -2.40
N ILE A 113 1.19 -10.59 -1.76
CA ILE A 113 1.95 -9.34 -1.72
C ILE A 113 2.73 -9.21 -0.40
N LEU A 114 2.27 -9.85 0.67
CA LEU A 114 2.91 -9.79 2.00
C LEU A 114 3.91 -10.92 2.24
N ASN A 115 3.82 -12.02 1.51
CA ASN A 115 4.75 -13.13 1.65
C ASN A 115 6.06 -12.82 0.91
N GLU A 116 7.20 -12.76 1.60
CA GLU A 116 8.52 -12.46 1.00
C GLU A 116 8.88 -13.39 -0.18
N ILE A 117 8.48 -14.67 -0.15
CA ILE A 117 8.71 -15.62 -1.26
C ILE A 117 7.89 -15.20 -2.47
N LYS A 118 6.65 -14.74 -2.25
CA LYS A 118 5.76 -14.28 -3.32
C LYS A 118 6.09 -12.87 -3.80
N PHE A 119 6.54 -11.99 -2.91
CA PHE A 119 7.05 -10.65 -3.23
C PHE A 119 8.27 -10.72 -4.17
N ASN A 120 9.13 -11.72 -3.96
CA ASN A 120 10.31 -11.98 -4.79
C ASN A 120 10.06 -12.99 -5.93
N ASP A 121 8.80 -13.40 -6.16
CA ASP A 121 8.47 -14.35 -7.22
C ASP A 121 8.72 -13.73 -8.61
N GLU A 122 9.64 -14.34 -9.37
CA GLU A 122 10.09 -13.81 -10.66
C GLU A 122 8.95 -13.69 -11.68
N ASN A 123 7.98 -14.61 -11.66
CA ASN A 123 6.84 -14.55 -12.58
C ASN A 123 5.91 -13.38 -12.24
N LEU A 124 5.63 -13.18 -10.94
CA LEU A 124 4.84 -12.03 -10.48
C LEU A 124 5.51 -10.71 -10.89
N ARG A 125 6.80 -10.56 -10.57
CA ARG A 125 7.58 -9.35 -10.88
C ARG A 125 7.68 -9.09 -12.39
N SER A 126 7.87 -10.15 -13.19
CA SER A 126 7.89 -10.07 -14.66
C SER A 126 6.56 -9.54 -15.22
N ASN A 127 5.42 -10.02 -14.71
CA ASN A 127 4.11 -9.55 -15.13
C ASN A 127 3.88 -8.08 -14.78
N ILE A 128 4.28 -7.64 -13.58
CA ILE A 128 4.21 -6.23 -13.15
C ILE A 128 5.10 -5.37 -14.07
N SER A 129 6.33 -5.82 -14.35
CA SER A 129 7.27 -5.16 -15.26
C SER A 129 6.66 -4.94 -16.66
N GLN A 130 5.91 -5.90 -17.19
CA GLN A 130 5.23 -5.74 -18.48
C GLN A 130 4.14 -4.65 -18.45
N ILE A 131 3.38 -4.53 -17.35
CA ILE A 131 2.38 -3.47 -17.20
C ILE A 131 3.06 -2.10 -17.08
N ILE A 132 4.14 -2.00 -16.32
CA ILE A 132 4.91 -0.76 -16.19
C ILE A 132 5.41 -0.28 -17.56
N ALA A 133 5.99 -1.16 -18.38
CA ALA A 133 6.41 -0.80 -19.74
C ALA A 133 5.26 -0.23 -20.57
N LYS A 134 4.08 -0.87 -20.53
CA LYS A 134 2.91 -0.42 -21.28
C LYS A 134 2.39 0.94 -20.82
N SER A 135 2.52 1.26 -19.53
CA SER A 135 1.97 2.49 -18.94
C SER A 135 2.85 3.72 -19.23
N ILE A 136 4.10 3.52 -19.69
CA ILE A 136 5.06 4.58 -20.02
C ILE A 136 5.22 4.75 -21.54
N SER A 137 4.74 3.78 -22.33
CA SER A 137 4.83 3.76 -23.81
C SER A 137 3.77 4.63 -24.46
#